data_AF-A0A7G2JY53-F1
#
_entry.id   AF-A0A7G2JY53-F1
#
_cell.length_a   1.000
_cell.length_b   1.000
_cell.length_c   1.000
_cell.angle_alpha   90.00
_cell.angle_beta   90.00
_cell.angle_gamma   90.00
#
_symmetry.space_group_name_H-M   'P 1'
#
loop_
_entity.id
_entity.type
_entity.pdbx_description
1 polymer ?
#
loop_
_entity_poly.entity_id
_entity_poly.type
_entity_poly.pdbx_seq_one_letter_code
_entity_poly.pdbx_strand_id
1 'polypeptide(L)'
;IAWDESVREPNFCLEKEPHLSAVVIKPTLIGSIQRCAELINQAHSLGLKAVISSSIESSLGLSQLARIAQQYTPNVTPGLDTLDLMEYQVLRAWPSSDLPIVDLESEFITKII
;
A
#
# COMPACT_ATOMS: atom_id res chain seq x y z
N ILE A 1 -13.76 -14.10 -2.49
CA ILE A 1 -12.36 -14.12 -2.96
C ILE A 1 -11.89 -12.70 -3.24
N ALA A 2 -10.58 -12.48 -3.34
CA ALA A 2 -9.99 -11.19 -3.71
C ALA A 2 -8.85 -11.39 -4.70
N TRP A 3 -8.66 -10.44 -5.62
CA TRP A 3 -7.49 -10.40 -6.49
C TRP A 3 -6.35 -9.64 -5.81
N ASP A 4 -5.14 -10.20 -5.79
CA ASP A 4 -3.92 -9.54 -5.28
C ASP A 4 -2.82 -9.58 -6.34
N GLU A 5 -2.14 -10.71 -6.51
CA GLU A 5 -1.04 -10.82 -7.46
C GLU A 5 -1.47 -10.55 -8.90
N SER A 6 -2.67 -11.02 -9.27
CA SER A 6 -3.23 -10.92 -10.62
C SER A 6 -3.44 -9.48 -11.09
N VAL A 7 -3.56 -8.51 -10.17
CA VAL A 7 -3.71 -7.09 -10.51
C VAL A 7 -2.49 -6.54 -11.28
N ARG A 8 -1.35 -7.23 -11.21
CA ARG A 8 -0.10 -6.88 -11.88
C ARG A 8 0.10 -7.62 -13.20
N GLU A 9 -0.77 -8.57 -13.53
CA GLU A 9 -0.62 -9.34 -14.76
C GLU A 9 -0.79 -8.44 -15.99
N PRO A 10 0.01 -8.66 -17.06
CA PRO A 10 -0.20 -7.95 -18.31
C PRO A 10 -1.63 -8.12 -18.81
N ASN A 11 -2.26 -7.02 -19.21
CA ASN A 11 -3.65 -6.98 -19.68
C ASN A 11 -4.71 -7.34 -18.63
N PHE A 12 -4.37 -7.31 -17.33
CA PHE A 12 -5.36 -7.47 -16.28
C PHE A 12 -6.50 -6.44 -16.45
N CYS A 13 -7.71 -6.95 -16.58
CA CYS A 13 -8.94 -6.17 -16.60
C CYS A 13 -9.73 -6.54 -15.35
N LEU A 14 -10.02 -5.55 -14.50
CA LEU A 14 -10.85 -5.81 -13.33
C LEU A 14 -12.31 -5.97 -13.78
N GLU A 15 -12.82 -7.19 -13.64
CA GLU A 15 -14.20 -7.55 -13.94
C GLU A 15 -14.87 -8.13 -12.69
N LYS A 16 -16.18 -7.99 -12.59
CA LYS A 16 -16.94 -8.56 -11.47
C LYS A 16 -17.24 -10.02 -11.75
N GLU A 17 -16.66 -10.90 -10.92
CA GLU A 17 -16.90 -12.34 -10.97
C GLU A 17 -17.73 -12.83 -9.79
N PRO A 18 -18.40 -14.00 -9.91
CA PRO A 18 -19.06 -14.64 -8.79
C PRO A 18 -18.13 -14.77 -7.58
N HIS A 19 -18.61 -14.35 -6.42
CA HIS A 19 -17.87 -14.38 -5.14
C HIS A 19 -16.64 -13.47 -5.03
N LEU A 20 -16.29 -12.70 -6.07
CA LEU A 20 -15.26 -11.66 -5.96
C LEU A 20 -15.79 -10.50 -5.12
N SER A 21 -15.08 -10.17 -4.05
CA SER A 21 -15.52 -9.17 -3.06
C SER A 21 -14.56 -8.01 -2.89
N ALA A 22 -13.30 -8.17 -3.31
CA ALA A 22 -12.28 -7.15 -3.14
C ALA A 22 -11.16 -7.26 -4.18
N VAL A 23 -10.40 -6.18 -4.32
CA VAL A 23 -9.11 -6.12 -4.98
C VAL A 23 -8.08 -5.55 -4.01
N VAL A 24 -6.91 -6.18 -3.96
CA VAL A 24 -5.76 -5.75 -3.17
C VAL A 24 -4.83 -4.95 -4.08
N ILE A 25 -4.53 -3.73 -3.67
CA ILE A 25 -3.75 -2.76 -4.42
C ILE A 25 -2.48 -2.51 -3.61
N LYS A 26 -1.34 -2.97 -4.15
CA LYS A 26 0.01 -2.77 -3.59
C LYS A 26 0.74 -1.69 -4.41
N PRO A 27 0.70 -0.40 -4.01
CA PRO A 27 1.15 0.70 -4.88
C PRO A 27 2.58 0.56 -5.38
N THR A 28 3.50 0.07 -4.54
CA THR A 28 4.90 -0.20 -4.92
C THR A 28 5.04 -1.15 -6.11
N LEU A 29 4.12 -2.10 -6.27
CA LEU A 29 4.13 -3.10 -7.34
C LEU A 29 3.27 -2.69 -8.55
N ILE A 30 2.50 -1.62 -8.43
CA ILE A 30 1.58 -1.11 -9.47
C ILE A 30 2.16 0.11 -10.17
N GLY A 31 2.81 1.00 -9.42
CA GLY A 31 3.42 2.23 -9.93
C GLY A 31 2.75 3.49 -9.40
N SER A 32 2.30 4.37 -10.30
CA SER A 32 1.87 5.72 -9.92
C SER A 32 0.62 5.75 -9.03
N ILE A 33 0.49 6.81 -8.22
CA ILE A 33 -0.71 7.06 -7.41
C ILE A 33 -1.94 7.21 -8.31
N GLN A 34 -1.79 7.84 -9.48
CA GLN A 34 -2.84 7.98 -10.48
C GLN A 34 -3.36 6.61 -10.93
N ARG A 35 -2.46 5.68 -11.25
CA ARG A 35 -2.85 4.32 -11.64
C ARG A 35 -3.54 3.57 -10.51
N CYS A 36 -3.08 3.75 -9.27
CA CYS A 36 -3.76 3.18 -8.11
C CYS A 36 -5.18 3.75 -7.94
N ALA A 37 -5.35 5.06 -8.10
CA ALA A 37 -6.66 5.71 -8.01
C ALA A 37 -7.63 5.25 -9.11
N GLU A 38 -7.14 5.03 -10.34
CA GLU A 38 -7.95 4.43 -11.43
C GLU A 38 -8.47 3.04 -11.05
N LEU A 39 -7.60 2.17 -10.53
CA LEU A 39 -7.98 0.82 -10.09
C LEU A 39 -8.99 0.86 -8.93
N ILE A 40 -8.81 1.76 -7.97
CA ILE A 40 -9.76 1.97 -6.87
C ILE A 40 -11.13 2.38 -7.41
N ASN A 41 -11.17 3.35 -8.33
CA ASN A 41 -12.41 3.81 -8.95
C ASN A 41 -13.10 2.70 -9.75
N GLN A 42 -12.35 1.88 -10.49
CA GLN A 42 -12.87 0.72 -11.21
C GLN A 42 -13.43 -0.34 -10.24
N ALA A 43 -12.74 -0.60 -9.12
CA ALA A 43 -13.25 -1.52 -8.11
C ALA A 43 -14.58 -1.03 -7.51
N HIS A 44 -14.66 0.25 -7.16
CA HIS A 44 -15.87 0.85 -6.61
C HIS A 44 -17.03 0.84 -7.60
N SER A 45 -16.80 1.11 -8.89
CA SER A 45 -17.86 1.05 -9.91
C SER A 45 -18.43 -0.36 -10.11
N LEU A 46 -17.63 -1.39 -9.82
CA LEU A 46 -18.06 -2.79 -9.81
C LEU A 46 -18.66 -3.24 -8.46
N GLY A 47 -18.69 -2.35 -7.46
CA GLY A 47 -19.15 -2.66 -6.10
C GLY A 47 -18.20 -3.59 -5.34
N LEU A 48 -16.91 -3.59 -5.69
CA LEU A 48 -15.84 -4.30 -5.00
C LEU A 48 -15.18 -3.37 -3.97
N LYS A 49 -14.65 -3.95 -2.89
CA LYS A 49 -13.77 -3.22 -1.97
C LYS A 49 -12.38 -3.08 -2.59
N ALA A 50 -11.79 -1.90 -2.55
CA ALA A 50 -10.37 -1.72 -2.81
C ALA A 50 -9.61 -1.69 -1.48
N VAL A 51 -8.59 -2.53 -1.33
CA VAL A 51 -7.74 -2.60 -0.13
C VAL A 51 -6.35 -2.13 -0.50
N ILE A 52 -5.91 -0.99 0.03
CA ILE A 52 -4.49 -0.61 -0.03
C ILE A 52 -3.69 -1.55 0.86
N SER A 53 -2.63 -2.13 0.33
CA SER A 53 -1.79 -3.11 1.01
C SER A 53 -0.32 -2.77 0.90
N SER A 54 0.44 -3.14 1.93
CA SER A 54 1.88 -3.04 1.96
C SER A 54 2.54 -4.08 1.05
N SER A 55 3.72 -3.72 0.56
CA SER A 55 4.73 -4.58 -0.07
C SER A 55 6.01 -4.63 0.78
N ILE A 56 5.89 -4.49 2.11
CA ILE A 56 6.99 -4.41 3.08
C ILE A 56 7.83 -3.13 2.88
N GLU A 57 7.15 -2.00 2.72
CA GLU A 57 7.79 -0.69 2.70
C GLU A 57 8.32 -0.30 4.08
N SER A 58 9.30 0.63 4.13
CA SER A 58 9.71 1.26 5.38
C SER A 58 8.58 2.11 5.99
N SER A 59 8.74 2.54 7.24
CA SER A 59 7.76 3.41 7.92
C SER A 59 7.42 4.69 7.12
N LEU A 60 8.37 5.26 6.37
CA LEU A 60 8.10 6.36 5.44
C LEU A 60 7.05 5.96 4.40
N GLY A 61 7.25 4.83 3.72
CA GLY A 61 6.32 4.32 2.72
C GLY A 61 4.99 3.90 3.33
N LEU A 62 4.99 3.16 4.44
CA LEU A 62 3.78 2.74 5.15
C LEU A 62 2.90 3.95 5.53
N SER A 63 3.49 5.02 6.05
CA SER A 63 2.74 6.24 6.39
C SER A 63 2.11 6.91 5.15
N GLN A 64 2.74 6.80 3.97
CA GLN A 64 2.16 7.29 2.72
C GLN A 64 1.00 6.40 2.29
N LEU A 65 1.15 5.08 2.42
CA LEU A 65 0.06 4.13 2.17
C LEU A 65 -1.13 4.36 3.09
N ALA A 66 -0.91 4.62 4.38
CA ALA A 66 -1.97 4.96 5.32
C ALA A 66 -2.74 6.23 4.89
N ARG A 67 -2.02 7.25 4.40
CA ARG A 67 -2.65 8.48 3.85
C ARG A 67 -3.43 8.20 2.57
N ILE A 68 -2.89 7.38 1.66
CA ILE A 68 -3.59 6.96 0.43
C ILE A 68 -4.87 6.20 0.81
N ALA A 69 -4.80 5.24 1.75
CA ALA A 69 -5.95 4.50 2.22
C ALA A 69 -7.02 5.42 2.81
N GLN A 70 -6.62 6.37 3.67
CA GLN A 70 -7.55 7.35 4.23
C GLN A 70 -8.21 8.24 3.17
N GLN A 71 -7.46 8.62 2.12
CA GLN A 71 -7.96 9.49 1.07
C GLN A 71 -8.90 8.78 0.09
N TYR A 72 -8.56 7.56 -0.32
CA TYR A 72 -9.24 6.88 -1.44
C TYR A 72 -10.12 5.70 -1.00
N THR A 73 -9.85 5.09 0.15
CA THR A 73 -10.59 3.94 0.68
C THR A 73 -10.94 4.13 2.17
N PRO A 74 -11.55 5.27 2.56
CA PRO A 74 -11.70 5.66 3.98
C PRO A 74 -12.49 4.67 4.84
N ASN A 75 -13.35 3.86 4.22
CA ASN A 75 -14.21 2.89 4.91
C ASN A 75 -13.65 1.45 4.85
N VAL A 76 -12.39 1.28 4.43
CA VAL A 76 -11.72 -0.01 4.31
C VAL A 76 -10.40 0.06 5.08
N THR A 77 -10.27 -0.79 6.10
CA THR A 77 -9.00 -0.95 6.83
C THR A 77 -7.92 -1.45 5.86
N PRO A 78 -6.77 -0.76 5.74
CA PRO A 78 -5.72 -1.16 4.83
C PRO A 78 -4.86 -2.29 5.43
N GLY A 79 -4.21 -3.08 4.56
CA GLY A 79 -3.30 -4.16 4.95
C GLY A 79 -1.87 -3.64 5.13
N LEU A 80 -1.59 -2.96 6.25
CA LEU A 80 -0.30 -2.27 6.49
C LEU A 80 0.50 -2.85 7.67
N ASP A 81 0.05 -3.97 8.24
CA ASP A 81 0.62 -4.60 9.44
C ASP A 81 1.90 -5.40 9.11
N THR A 82 2.93 -4.68 8.64
CA THR A 82 4.21 -5.28 8.23
C THR A 82 5.42 -4.59 8.86
N LEU A 83 5.22 -3.52 9.62
CA LEU A 83 6.33 -2.76 10.23
C LEU A 83 7.10 -3.61 11.24
N ASP A 84 6.40 -4.45 12.01
CA ASP A 84 7.01 -5.30 13.04
C ASP A 84 7.90 -6.42 12.47
N LEU A 85 7.99 -6.54 11.14
CA LEU A 85 8.97 -7.39 10.45
C LEU A 85 10.34 -6.71 10.32
N MET A 86 10.45 -5.42 10.66
CA MET A 86 11.66 -4.60 10.52
C MET A 86 12.30 -4.30 11.88
N GLU A 87 13.59 -3.95 11.85
CA GLU A 87 14.32 -3.52 13.06
C GLU A 87 14.32 -2.00 13.27
N TYR A 88 14.08 -1.21 12.21
CA TYR A 88 14.17 0.25 12.23
C TYR A 88 13.04 0.90 11.42
N GLN A 89 12.63 2.08 11.88
CA GLN A 89 11.82 3.04 11.12
C GLN A 89 12.73 3.98 10.35
N VAL A 90 12.32 4.45 9.16
CA VAL A 90 13.13 5.32 8.30
C VAL A 90 12.43 6.66 8.10
N LEU A 91 13.06 7.76 8.52
CA LEU A 91 12.68 9.17 8.33
C LEU A 91 11.35 9.65 8.90
N ARG A 92 10.34 8.79 9.00
CA ARG A 92 9.02 9.13 9.53
C ARG A 92 8.52 8.00 10.40
N ALA A 93 8.16 8.33 11.64
CA ALA A 93 7.59 7.38 12.57
C ALA A 93 6.21 6.90 12.11
N TRP A 94 5.94 5.62 12.32
CA TRP A 94 4.60 5.07 12.39
C TRP A 94 4.04 5.33 13.80
N PRO A 95 2.79 5.80 13.94
CA PRO A 95 2.20 6.04 15.24
C PRO A 95 2.23 4.79 16.13
N SER A 96 2.64 4.96 17.38
CA SER A 96 2.68 3.90 18.40
C SER A 96 3.69 2.77 18.15
N SER A 97 4.63 2.92 17.20
CA SER A 97 5.75 1.98 17.06
C SER A 97 6.92 2.40 17.95
N ASP A 98 7.44 1.44 18.72
CA ASP A 98 8.61 1.61 19.59
C ASP A 98 9.94 1.32 18.87
N LEU A 99 9.91 0.99 17.58
CA LEU A 99 11.13 0.75 16.80
C LEU A 99 11.99 2.03 16.70
N PRO A 100 13.32 1.93 16.80
CA PRO A 100 14.21 3.07 16.63
C PRO A 100 14.07 3.71 15.24
N ILE A 101 14.18 5.03 15.16
CA ILE A 101 14.07 5.79 13.91
C ILE A 101 15.47 6.15 13.41
N VAL A 102 15.76 5.82 12.15
CA VAL A 102 16.95 6.27 11.43
C VAL A 102 16.63 7.52 10.60
N ASP A 103 17.45 8.54 10.73
CA ASP A 103 17.36 9.79 9.96
C ASP A 103 18.40 9.82 8.83
N LEU A 104 18.55 10.98 8.16
CA LEU A 104 19.49 11.14 7.04
C LEU A 104 20.97 11.15 7.47
N GLU A 105 21.26 11.33 8.76
CA GLU A 105 22.62 11.35 9.31
C GLU A 105 23.06 9.97 9.83
N SER A 106 22.15 8.98 9.79
CA SER A 106 22.43 7.60 10.18
C SER A 106 23.47 6.94 9.27
N GLU A 107 24.32 6.08 9.87
CA GLU A 107 25.29 5.26 9.14
C GLU A 107 24.65 4.31 8.10
N PHE A 108 23.36 4.02 8.25
CA PHE A 108 22.61 3.18 7.30
C PHE A 108 22.18 3.93 6.04
N ILE A 109 22.31 5.27 5.99
CA ILE A 109 21.85 6.10 4.87
C ILE A 109 23.05 6.70 4.13
N THR A 110 23.15 6.41 2.83
CA THR A 110 24.16 7.01 1.95
C THR A 110 23.50 7.93 0.94
N LYS A 111 23.95 9.18 0.87
CA LYS A 111 23.56 10.10 -0.20
C LYS A 111 24.24 9.69 -1.52
N ILE A 112 23.45 9.40 -2.54
CA ILE A 112 23.93 9.21 -3.91
C ILE A 112 23.97 10.59 -4.58
N ILE A 113 25.13 10.99 -5.08
CA ILE A 113 25.39 12.26 -5.78
C ILE A 113 25.58 11.97 -7.26
#